data_AF-A0A377FXR8-F1
#
_entry.id   AF-A0A377FXR8-F1
#
_cell.length_a   1.000
_cell.length_b   1.000
_cell.length_c   1.000
_cell.angle_alpha   90.00
_cell.angle_beta   90.00
_cell.angle_gamma   90.00
#
_symmetry.space_group_name_H-M   'P 1'
#
loop_
_entity.id
_entity.type
_entity.pdbx_description
1 polymer ?
#
loop_
_entity_poly.entity_id
_entity_poly.type
_entity_poly.pdbx_seq_one_letter_code
_entity_poly.pdbx_strand_id
1 'polypeptide(L)'
;MRYRIHSHRFGETILKNDEEFTEIWSEIHGIIQSISDEAIIKKFEEKYAGKNKSLSSTLNDLFKSEFIRRGWASESPIFQDRDYSENVWRLDFAKENISVEVGFNHSGTIAWNLLKPVIASELNHVEKAIQTRIGVIICATQRLQRAGNFDNAIGTYEKYVHHLKPLNTQLTVPIVIIGLEAPETFRIVEHVNEDGKKRGRVEEIYTDLIVDDATETYDEPLFDEDLD
;
A
#
# COMPACT_ATOMS: atom_id res chain seq x y z
N MET A 1 12.74 1.92 -0.93
CA MET A 1 12.25 1.55 0.41
C MET A 1 12.37 0.04 0.64
N ARG A 2 12.55 -0.40 1.89
CA ARG A 2 12.39 -1.82 2.27
C ARG A 2 10.91 -2.20 2.37
N TYR A 3 10.60 -3.47 2.17
CA TYR A 3 9.24 -4.00 2.24
C TYR A 3 9.23 -5.48 2.57
N ARG A 4 8.07 -5.98 2.99
CA ARG A 4 7.76 -7.40 3.16
C ARG A 4 6.57 -7.80 2.28
N ILE A 5 6.44 -9.09 1.98
CA ILE A 5 5.43 -9.62 1.07
C ILE A 5 4.56 -10.69 1.74
N HIS A 6 3.27 -10.67 1.45
CA HIS A 6 2.35 -11.77 1.67
C HIS A 6 1.68 -12.16 0.35
N SER A 7 1.55 -13.46 0.10
CA SER A 7 0.97 -14.00 -1.13
C SER A 7 -0.35 -14.71 -0.84
N HIS A 8 -1.40 -14.35 -1.57
CA HIS A 8 -2.68 -15.04 -1.61
C HIS A 8 -2.85 -15.76 -2.96
N ARG A 9 -3.36 -17.01 -2.92
CA ARG A 9 -3.55 -17.87 -4.11
C ARG A 9 -2.32 -17.94 -5.03
N PHE A 10 -1.15 -18.13 -4.43
CA PHE A 10 0.14 -18.25 -5.14
C PHE A 10 0.52 -17.04 -6.00
N GLY A 11 -0.04 -15.85 -5.75
CA GLY A 11 0.25 -14.64 -6.53
C GLY A 11 1.72 -14.34 -6.68
N GLU A 12 2.51 -14.41 -5.61
CA GLU A 12 3.95 -14.16 -5.71
C GLU A 12 4.67 -15.23 -6.54
N THR A 13 4.28 -16.50 -6.42
CA THR A 13 4.85 -17.58 -7.21
C THR A 13 4.58 -17.37 -8.70
N ILE A 14 3.37 -16.98 -9.08
CA ILE A 14 3.01 -16.70 -10.48
C ILE A 14 3.84 -15.52 -10.99
N LEU A 15 3.84 -14.40 -10.26
CA LEU A 15 4.61 -13.21 -10.63
C LEU A 15 6.12 -13.45 -10.80
N LYS A 16 6.69 -14.42 -10.08
CA LYS A 16 8.13 -14.74 -10.13
C LYS A 16 8.53 -15.71 -11.23
N ASN A 17 7.63 -16.58 -11.67
CA ASN A 17 7.99 -17.74 -12.49
C ASN A 17 7.32 -17.78 -13.87
N ASP A 18 6.23 -17.03 -14.06
CA ASP A 18 5.55 -16.95 -15.35
C ASP A 18 6.11 -15.75 -16.14
N GLU A 19 6.64 -16.04 -17.33
CA GLU A 19 7.29 -15.07 -18.22
C GLU A 19 6.39 -13.87 -18.51
N GLU A 20 5.06 -14.08 -18.56
CA GLU A 20 4.06 -13.03 -18.76
C GLU A 20 4.11 -11.94 -17.68
N PHE A 21 4.54 -12.27 -16.46
CA PHE A 21 4.49 -11.35 -15.32
C PHE A 21 5.84 -10.96 -14.75
N THR A 22 6.91 -11.70 -15.07
CA THR A 22 8.23 -11.49 -14.44
C THR A 22 8.79 -10.08 -14.65
N GLU A 23 8.66 -9.52 -15.85
CA GLU A 23 9.19 -8.18 -16.17
C GLU A 23 8.43 -7.09 -15.40
N ILE A 24 7.10 -7.10 -15.47
CA ILE A 24 6.25 -6.14 -14.77
C ILE A 24 6.36 -6.28 -13.24
N TRP A 25 6.61 -7.49 -12.74
CA TRP A 25 6.88 -7.71 -11.31
C TRP A 25 8.22 -7.09 -10.88
N SER A 26 9.28 -7.31 -11.66
CA SER A 26 10.58 -6.65 -11.46
C SER A 26 10.44 -5.12 -11.49
N GLU A 27 9.57 -4.60 -12.37
CA GLU A 27 9.27 -3.18 -12.44
C GLU A 27 8.65 -2.63 -11.15
N ILE A 28 7.68 -3.33 -10.55
CA ILE A 28 7.07 -2.94 -9.26
C ILE A 28 8.11 -2.90 -8.15
N HIS A 29 8.99 -3.90 -8.06
CA HIS A 29 10.11 -3.87 -7.11
C HIS A 29 11.02 -2.66 -7.35
N GLY A 30 11.36 -2.42 -8.61
CA GLY A 30 12.18 -1.28 -9.01
C GLY A 30 11.55 0.07 -8.67
N ILE A 31 10.22 0.20 -8.72
CA ILE A 31 9.47 1.40 -8.29
C ILE A 31 9.58 1.58 -6.77
N ILE A 32 9.36 0.52 -5.99
CA ILE A 32 9.42 0.65 -4.52
C ILE A 32 10.85 0.93 -4.08
N GLN A 33 11.84 0.32 -4.72
CA GLN A 33 13.26 0.48 -4.41
C GLN A 33 13.80 1.86 -4.82
N SER A 34 13.28 2.48 -5.88
CA SER A 34 13.71 3.83 -6.32
C SER A 34 13.31 4.95 -5.36
N ILE A 35 12.31 4.71 -4.49
CA ILE A 35 11.89 5.67 -3.47
C ILE A 35 12.85 5.55 -2.26
N SER A 36 13.86 6.42 -2.19
CA SER A 36 14.82 6.48 -1.08
C SER A 36 14.33 7.35 0.09
N ASP A 37 14.96 7.21 1.25
CA ASP A 37 14.65 8.05 2.42
C ASP A 37 14.88 9.54 2.10
N GLU A 38 15.97 9.87 1.42
CA GLU A 38 16.29 11.25 1.00
C GLU A 38 15.22 11.81 0.06
N ALA A 39 14.71 10.98 -0.85
CA ALA A 39 13.63 11.37 -1.76
C ALA A 39 12.33 11.64 -1.00
N ILE A 40 12.03 10.85 0.03
CA ILE A 40 10.85 11.06 0.90
C ILE A 40 11.01 12.33 1.71
N ILE A 41 12.15 12.54 2.38
CA ILE A 41 12.46 13.74 3.17
C ILE A 41 12.30 14.97 2.29
N LYS A 42 13.03 15.02 1.16
CA LYS A 42 13.00 16.15 0.23
C LYS A 42 11.58 16.46 -0.22
N LYS A 43 10.82 15.46 -0.66
CA LYS A 43 9.45 15.65 -1.13
C LYS A 43 8.52 16.12 0.00
N PHE A 44 8.68 15.58 1.21
CA PHE A 44 7.91 15.99 2.37
C PHE A 44 8.19 17.45 2.70
N GLU A 45 9.45 17.84 2.85
CA GLU A 45 9.87 19.20 3.18
C GLU A 45 9.45 20.23 2.13
N GLU A 46 9.65 19.94 0.85
CA GLU A 46 9.33 20.88 -0.23
C GLU A 46 7.82 21.12 -0.40
N LYS A 47 6.99 20.08 -0.23
CA LYS A 47 5.57 20.15 -0.61
C LYS A 47 4.60 20.09 0.56
N TYR A 48 4.92 19.33 1.62
CA TYR A 48 3.99 18.87 2.63
C TYR A 48 4.31 19.32 4.06
N ALA A 49 5.54 19.72 4.35
CA ALA A 49 5.90 20.32 5.62
C ALA A 49 4.99 21.53 5.91
N GLY A 50 4.50 21.62 7.15
CA GLY A 50 3.55 22.64 7.58
C GLY A 50 2.11 22.47 7.05
N LYS A 51 1.83 21.53 6.14
CA LYS A 51 0.49 21.22 5.62
C LYS A 51 -0.05 19.90 6.12
N ASN A 52 0.79 18.87 6.11
CA ASN A 52 0.41 17.51 6.45
C ASN A 52 1.04 17.10 7.77
N LYS A 53 0.39 16.13 8.43
CA LYS A 53 0.92 15.51 9.64
C LYS A 53 1.75 14.24 9.38
N SER A 54 1.53 13.59 8.25
CA SER A 54 2.03 12.24 7.96
C SER A 54 2.62 12.12 6.56
N LEU A 55 3.30 10.99 6.31
CA LEU A 55 3.88 10.66 5.00
C LEU A 55 2.86 10.21 3.93
N SER A 56 1.57 10.06 4.26
CA SER A 56 0.57 9.48 3.34
C SER A 56 0.54 10.18 1.98
N SER A 57 0.37 11.51 1.95
CA SER A 57 0.36 12.25 0.68
C SER A 57 1.71 12.27 -0.01
N THR A 58 2.82 12.23 0.73
CA THR A 58 4.17 12.20 0.18
C THR A 58 4.43 10.89 -0.56
N LEU A 59 4.11 9.76 0.07
CA LEU A 59 4.25 8.44 -0.55
C LEU A 59 3.31 8.27 -1.74
N ASN A 60 2.04 8.68 -1.62
CA ASN A 60 1.09 8.65 -2.74
C ASN A 60 1.61 9.43 -3.95
N ASP A 61 2.17 10.62 -3.73
CA ASP A 61 2.76 11.43 -4.80
C ASP A 61 3.98 10.77 -5.46
N LEU A 62 4.87 10.18 -4.65
CA LEU A 62 6.08 9.53 -5.13
C LEU A 62 5.74 8.27 -5.93
N PHE A 63 4.87 7.40 -5.41
CA PHE A 63 4.38 6.23 -6.14
C PHE A 63 3.71 6.64 -7.44
N LYS A 64 2.78 7.61 -7.40
CA LYS A 64 2.11 8.09 -8.61
C LYS A 64 3.09 8.56 -9.67
N SER A 65 4.12 9.31 -9.26
CA SER A 65 5.15 9.82 -10.17
C SER A 65 5.97 8.67 -10.78
N GLU A 66 6.38 7.69 -9.97
CA GLU A 66 7.16 6.54 -10.42
C GLU A 66 6.35 5.62 -11.34
N PHE A 67 5.10 5.29 -10.99
CA PHE A 67 4.21 4.46 -11.80
C PHE A 67 3.92 5.12 -13.16
N ILE A 68 3.53 6.39 -13.19
CA ILE A 68 3.26 7.11 -14.45
C ILE A 68 4.52 7.17 -15.32
N ARG A 69 5.70 7.44 -14.73
CA ARG A 69 6.97 7.47 -15.49
C ARG A 69 7.28 6.14 -16.18
N ARG A 70 6.81 5.02 -15.62
CA ARG A 70 6.97 3.68 -16.20
C ARG A 70 5.79 3.23 -17.06
N GLY A 71 4.90 4.16 -17.43
CA GLY A 71 3.80 3.90 -18.35
C GLY A 71 2.59 3.19 -17.73
N TRP A 72 2.47 3.18 -16.39
CA TRP A 72 1.23 2.73 -15.76
C TRP A 72 0.13 3.75 -15.97
N ALA A 73 -1.06 3.26 -16.30
CA ALA A 73 -2.26 4.10 -16.30
C ALA A 73 -2.68 4.32 -14.84
N SER A 74 -2.85 5.59 -14.45
CA SER A 74 -3.36 5.95 -13.12
C SER A 74 -4.87 6.14 -13.16
N GLU A 75 -5.56 5.78 -12.08
CA GLU A 75 -7.01 5.89 -11.95
C GLU A 75 -7.72 5.14 -13.09
N SER A 76 -7.30 3.92 -13.40
CA SER A 76 -7.85 3.17 -14.54
C SER A 76 -9.30 2.74 -14.25
N PRO A 77 -10.28 3.08 -15.10
CA PRO A 77 -11.64 2.60 -14.92
C PRO A 77 -11.67 1.07 -15.03
N ILE A 78 -12.47 0.42 -14.19
CA ILE A 78 -12.67 -1.03 -14.24
C ILE A 78 -13.67 -1.38 -15.37
N PHE A 79 -14.71 -0.57 -15.55
CA PHE A 79 -15.79 -0.78 -16.51
C PHE A 79 -15.74 0.24 -17.66
N GLN A 80 -16.13 -0.17 -18.87
CA GLN A 80 -16.26 0.74 -20.02
C GLN A 80 -17.51 1.61 -19.95
N ASP A 81 -18.56 1.08 -19.32
CA ASP A 81 -19.85 1.72 -19.21
C ASP A 81 -19.77 3.01 -18.36
N ARG A 82 -20.31 4.10 -18.91
CA ARG A 82 -20.25 5.45 -18.33
C ARG A 82 -21.09 5.57 -17.07
N ASP A 83 -22.09 4.71 -16.90
CA ASP A 83 -22.90 4.65 -15.67
C ASP A 83 -22.05 4.21 -14.46
N TYR A 84 -20.88 3.62 -14.69
CA TYR A 84 -19.90 3.22 -13.67
C TYR A 84 -18.60 4.06 -13.73
N SER A 85 -18.70 5.32 -14.16
CA SER A 85 -17.55 6.24 -14.24
C SER A 85 -17.11 6.85 -12.91
N GLU A 86 -17.81 6.54 -11.82
CA GLU A 86 -17.48 7.02 -10.47
C GLU A 86 -16.12 6.51 -9.97
N ASN A 87 -15.47 7.30 -9.11
CA ASN A 87 -14.13 6.99 -8.57
C ASN A 87 -14.07 5.64 -7.83
N VAL A 88 -15.18 5.14 -7.29
CA VAL A 88 -15.24 3.85 -6.60
C VAL A 88 -14.90 2.68 -7.52
N TRP A 89 -15.12 2.82 -8.83
CA TRP A 89 -14.87 1.81 -9.87
C TRP A 89 -13.55 2.01 -10.61
N ARG A 90 -12.59 2.71 -9.99
CA ARG A 90 -11.27 2.95 -10.56
C ARG A 90 -10.20 2.24 -9.74
N LEU A 91 -9.25 1.63 -10.45
CA LEU A 91 -8.01 1.11 -9.91
C LEU A 91 -7.03 2.27 -9.72
N ASP A 92 -6.21 2.23 -8.67
CA ASP A 92 -5.21 3.30 -8.48
C ASP A 92 -4.21 3.30 -9.64
N PHE A 93 -3.72 2.10 -10.02
CA PHE A 93 -2.92 1.90 -11.22
C PHE A 93 -3.22 0.58 -11.91
N ALA A 94 -3.02 0.55 -13.22
CA ALA A 94 -3.01 -0.70 -13.96
C ALA A 94 -2.08 -0.62 -15.17
N LYS A 95 -1.49 -1.76 -15.52
CA LYS A 95 -0.66 -1.95 -16.70
C LYS A 95 -0.74 -3.42 -17.09
N GLU A 96 -1.03 -3.65 -18.37
CA GLU A 96 -1.21 -5.00 -18.92
C GLU A 96 -2.18 -5.81 -18.05
N ASN A 97 -1.72 -6.94 -17.52
CA ASN A 97 -2.54 -7.89 -16.79
C ASN A 97 -2.41 -7.74 -15.25
N ILE A 98 -1.91 -6.60 -14.76
CA ILE A 98 -1.74 -6.32 -13.33
C ILE A 98 -2.47 -5.05 -12.91
N SER A 99 -3.19 -5.14 -11.78
CA SER A 99 -3.73 -3.99 -11.05
C SER A 99 -2.91 -3.73 -9.79
N VAL A 100 -2.70 -2.45 -9.46
CA VAL A 100 -2.02 -2.02 -8.22
C VAL A 100 -2.93 -1.05 -7.46
N GLU A 101 -3.00 -1.26 -6.15
CA GLU A 101 -3.73 -0.44 -5.18
C GLU A 101 -2.78 0.08 -4.11
N VAL A 102 -2.84 1.36 -3.76
CA VAL A 102 -1.99 1.98 -2.73
C VAL A 102 -2.84 2.34 -1.50
N GLY A 103 -2.78 1.48 -0.48
CA GLY A 103 -3.59 1.57 0.73
C GLY A 103 -2.95 2.36 1.88
N PHE A 104 -3.09 3.69 1.88
CA PHE A 104 -2.83 4.56 3.04
C PHE A 104 -4.09 5.23 3.60
N ASN A 105 -5.26 4.73 3.22
CA ASN A 105 -6.58 5.21 3.61
C ASN A 105 -7.10 4.47 4.86
N HIS A 106 -8.32 4.78 5.28
CA HIS A 106 -8.96 4.19 6.45
C HIS A 106 -9.08 2.65 6.33
N SER A 107 -8.93 1.91 7.43
CA SER A 107 -8.95 0.45 7.42
C SER A 107 -10.27 -0.15 6.96
N GLY A 108 -11.37 0.62 7.05
CA GLY A 108 -12.66 0.23 6.47
C GLY A 108 -12.63 0.04 4.95
N THR A 109 -11.63 0.59 4.24
CA THR A 109 -11.47 0.45 2.79
C THR A 109 -10.65 -0.79 2.41
N ILE A 110 -10.07 -1.53 3.37
CA ILE A 110 -9.25 -2.72 3.09
C ILE A 110 -9.99 -3.74 2.22
N ALA A 111 -11.22 -4.09 2.60
CA ALA A 111 -12.01 -5.07 1.86
C ALA A 111 -12.27 -4.61 0.41
N TRP A 112 -12.49 -3.30 0.21
CA TRP A 112 -12.68 -2.74 -1.13
C TRP A 112 -11.40 -2.79 -1.96
N ASN A 113 -10.26 -2.40 -1.38
CA ASN A 113 -8.96 -2.50 -2.06
C ASN A 113 -8.60 -3.95 -2.44
N LEU A 114 -9.00 -4.93 -1.63
CA LEU A 114 -8.83 -6.35 -1.96
C LEU A 114 -9.80 -6.84 -3.04
N LEU A 115 -11.03 -6.32 -3.07
CA LEU A 115 -12.05 -6.70 -4.05
C LEU A 115 -11.84 -6.04 -5.42
N LYS A 116 -11.30 -4.82 -5.49
CA LYS A 116 -11.08 -4.13 -6.77
C LYS A 116 -10.29 -4.97 -7.79
N PRO A 117 -9.15 -5.61 -7.44
CA PRO A 117 -8.45 -6.53 -8.33
C PRO A 117 -9.27 -7.74 -8.77
N VAL A 118 -10.09 -8.30 -7.87
CA VAL A 118 -11.00 -9.42 -8.21
C VAL A 118 -12.00 -8.96 -9.26
N ILE A 119 -12.64 -7.81 -9.03
CA ILE A 119 -13.61 -7.24 -9.95
C ILE A 119 -12.93 -6.94 -11.29
N ALA A 120 -11.73 -6.38 -11.31
CA ALA A 120 -10.99 -6.09 -12.55
C ALA A 120 -10.52 -7.35 -13.30
N SER A 121 -10.48 -8.51 -12.65
CA SER A 121 -9.92 -9.74 -13.22
C SER A 121 -10.96 -10.83 -13.53
N GLU A 122 -12.10 -10.81 -12.87
CA GLU A 122 -13.19 -11.75 -13.13
C GLU A 122 -14.12 -11.26 -14.24
N LEU A 123 -14.76 -12.21 -14.92
CA LEU A 123 -15.78 -11.89 -15.91
C LEU A 123 -16.99 -11.21 -15.23
N ASN A 124 -17.61 -10.28 -15.94
CA ASN A 124 -18.76 -9.54 -15.44
C ASN A 124 -19.76 -9.27 -16.56
N HIS A 125 -21.01 -9.01 -16.19
CA HIS A 125 -22.05 -8.61 -17.13
C HIS A 125 -21.84 -7.19 -17.68
N VAL A 126 -21.11 -6.34 -16.94
CA VAL A 126 -20.66 -5.03 -17.41
C VAL A 126 -19.30 -5.18 -18.08
N GLU A 127 -19.19 -4.69 -19.30
CA GLU A 127 -17.95 -4.77 -20.09
C GLU A 127 -16.80 -4.05 -19.39
N LYS A 128 -15.63 -4.70 -19.40
CA LYS A 128 -14.43 -4.25 -18.70
C LYS A 128 -13.62 -3.30 -19.57
N ALA A 129 -13.18 -2.19 -18.98
CA ALA A 129 -12.23 -1.28 -19.64
C ALA A 129 -10.79 -1.83 -19.55
N ILE A 130 -10.51 -2.65 -18.54
CA ILE A 130 -9.28 -3.39 -18.38
C ILE A 130 -9.57 -4.76 -17.76
N GLN A 131 -8.92 -5.80 -18.28
CA GLN A 131 -9.00 -7.16 -17.75
C GLN A 131 -7.65 -7.53 -17.15
N THR A 132 -7.50 -7.36 -15.84
CA THR A 132 -6.28 -7.79 -15.15
C THR A 132 -6.36 -9.28 -14.79
N ARG A 133 -5.28 -9.84 -14.27
CA ARG A 133 -5.21 -11.24 -13.82
C ARG A 133 -4.66 -11.38 -12.41
N ILE A 134 -3.88 -10.40 -11.95
CA ILE A 134 -3.24 -10.39 -10.64
C ILE A 134 -3.41 -9.01 -10.00
N GLY A 135 -3.72 -9.00 -8.71
CA GLY A 135 -3.76 -7.79 -7.88
C GLY A 135 -2.50 -7.62 -7.03
N VAL A 136 -2.02 -6.39 -6.92
CA VAL A 136 -0.95 -6.02 -6.00
C VAL A 136 -1.44 -4.89 -5.09
N ILE A 137 -1.31 -5.07 -3.78
CA ILE A 137 -1.65 -4.04 -2.78
C ILE A 137 -0.36 -3.53 -2.15
N ILE A 138 -0.08 -2.23 -2.25
CA ILE A 138 1.02 -1.57 -1.55
C ILE A 138 0.45 -0.83 -0.35
N CYS A 139 0.91 -1.13 0.86
CA CYS A 139 0.36 -0.55 2.09
C CYS A 139 1.44 -0.31 3.13
N ALA A 140 1.14 0.46 4.17
CA ALA A 140 2.07 0.69 5.26
C ALA A 140 2.06 -0.47 6.25
N THR A 141 3.22 -0.91 6.73
CA THR A 141 3.29 -1.74 7.94
C THR A 141 2.89 -0.92 9.17
N GLN A 142 2.55 -1.55 10.29
CA GLN A 142 2.38 -0.84 11.57
C GLN A 142 3.63 -0.03 11.96
N ARG A 143 4.83 -0.52 11.62
CA ARG A 143 6.09 0.22 11.85
C ARG A 143 6.13 1.51 11.05
N LEU A 144 5.82 1.45 9.75
CA LEU A 144 5.74 2.64 8.90
C LEU A 144 4.59 3.56 9.33
N GLN A 145 3.45 3.02 9.76
CA GLN A 145 2.32 3.80 10.28
C GLN A 145 2.79 4.71 11.44
N ARG A 146 3.53 4.15 12.39
CA ARG A 146 4.08 4.90 13.53
C ARG A 146 5.18 5.87 13.08
N ALA A 147 6.19 5.38 12.37
CA ALA A 147 7.35 6.18 11.96
C ALA A 147 6.98 7.32 10.98
N GLY A 148 5.95 7.13 10.15
CA GLY A 148 5.46 8.16 9.23
C GLY A 148 4.31 9.01 9.78
N ASN A 149 4.00 8.90 11.09
CA ASN A 149 2.95 9.63 11.80
C ASN A 149 1.55 9.55 11.14
N PHE A 150 1.21 8.39 10.57
CA PHE A 150 -0.09 8.15 9.97
C PHE A 150 -1.21 8.12 11.02
N ASP A 151 -2.45 8.29 10.60
CA ASP A 151 -3.60 8.04 11.48
C ASP A 151 -3.65 6.58 11.95
N ASN A 152 -3.97 6.35 13.21
CA ASN A 152 -4.13 4.98 13.76
C ASN A 152 -5.21 4.17 13.01
N ALA A 153 -6.15 4.87 12.40
CA ALA A 153 -7.27 4.30 11.68
C ALA A 153 -6.92 3.82 10.27
N ILE A 154 -5.70 4.02 9.76
CA ILE A 154 -5.35 3.53 8.41
C ILE A 154 -5.34 1.99 8.33
N GLY A 155 -5.50 1.47 7.11
CA GLY A 155 -5.23 0.07 6.81
C GLY A 155 -3.73 -0.21 6.80
N THR A 156 -3.28 -1.15 7.64
CA THR A 156 -1.88 -1.57 7.67
C THR A 156 -1.72 -2.94 7.02
N TYR A 157 -0.50 -3.30 6.62
CA TYR A 157 -0.13 -4.62 6.13
C TYR A 157 -0.70 -5.75 6.97
N GLU A 158 -0.54 -5.65 8.29
CA GLU A 158 -1.03 -6.65 9.25
C GLU A 158 -2.55 -6.79 9.16
N LYS A 159 -3.27 -5.67 9.04
CA LYS A 159 -4.73 -5.68 8.84
C LYS A 159 -5.09 -6.28 7.48
N TYR A 160 -4.41 -5.93 6.39
CA TYR A 160 -4.66 -6.50 5.06
C TYR A 160 -4.49 -8.03 5.07
N VAL A 161 -3.39 -8.54 5.63
CA VAL A 161 -3.14 -9.98 5.77
C VAL A 161 -4.23 -10.65 6.62
N HIS A 162 -4.65 -10.02 7.71
CA HIS A 162 -5.74 -10.54 8.54
C HIS A 162 -7.06 -10.65 7.75
N HIS A 163 -7.37 -9.68 6.87
CA HIS A 163 -8.60 -9.68 6.07
C HIS A 163 -8.62 -10.75 4.97
N LEU A 164 -7.47 -11.31 4.56
CA LEU A 164 -7.45 -12.42 3.60
C LEU A 164 -8.16 -13.68 4.13
N LYS A 165 -8.14 -13.90 5.46
CA LYS A 165 -8.77 -15.08 6.08
C LYS A 165 -10.30 -15.08 5.89
N PRO A 166 -11.05 -14.07 6.37
CA PRO A 166 -12.50 -14.04 6.19
C PRO A 166 -12.94 -13.82 4.73
N LEU A 167 -12.10 -13.20 3.89
CA LEU A 167 -12.43 -12.93 2.49
C LEU A 167 -11.92 -14.02 1.52
N ASN A 168 -11.37 -15.13 2.02
CA ASN A 168 -10.62 -16.09 1.21
C ASN A 168 -11.38 -16.60 -0.03
N THR A 169 -12.67 -16.88 0.13
CA THR A 169 -13.53 -17.42 -0.94
C THR A 169 -14.00 -16.34 -1.91
N GLN A 170 -14.14 -15.09 -1.45
CA GLN A 170 -14.49 -13.94 -2.28
C GLN A 170 -13.30 -13.42 -3.09
N LEU A 171 -12.09 -13.55 -2.57
CA LEU A 171 -10.85 -13.17 -3.25
C LEU A 171 -10.40 -14.32 -4.15
N THR A 172 -11.05 -14.47 -5.30
CA THR A 172 -10.86 -15.62 -6.23
C THR A 172 -9.58 -15.55 -7.05
N VAL A 173 -8.97 -14.36 -7.17
CA VAL A 173 -7.79 -14.14 -8.00
C VAL A 173 -6.49 -14.08 -7.19
N PRO A 174 -5.32 -14.30 -7.81
CA PRO A 174 -4.03 -14.12 -7.15
C PRO A 174 -3.83 -12.67 -6.70
N ILE A 175 -3.46 -12.49 -5.42
CA ILE A 175 -3.21 -11.17 -4.83
C ILE A 175 -1.88 -11.20 -4.07
N VAL A 176 -1.08 -10.16 -4.23
CA VAL A 176 0.15 -9.95 -3.46
C VAL A 176 0.03 -8.67 -2.63
N ILE A 177 0.25 -8.77 -1.32
CA ILE A 177 0.27 -7.62 -0.42
C ILE A 177 1.73 -7.28 -0.11
N ILE A 178 2.13 -6.07 -0.44
CA ILE A 178 3.43 -5.48 -0.15
C ILE A 178 3.26 -4.51 1.03
N GLY A 179 3.89 -4.84 2.15
CA GLY A 179 3.97 -3.98 3.33
C GLY A 179 5.26 -3.17 3.31
N LEU A 180 5.17 -1.85 3.14
CA LEU A 180 6.30 -0.94 3.20
C LEU A 180 6.80 -0.81 4.65
N GLU A 181 8.12 -0.97 4.83
CA GLU A 181 8.76 -0.80 6.13
C GLU A 181 8.97 0.68 6.48
N ALA A 182 9.24 0.95 7.76
CA ALA A 182 9.63 2.28 8.21
C ALA A 182 10.93 2.74 7.52
N PRO A 183 11.11 4.06 7.32
CA PRO A 183 12.39 4.62 6.90
C PRO A 183 13.50 4.24 7.88
N GLU A 184 14.73 4.14 7.39
CA GLU A 184 15.88 3.76 8.20
C GLU A 184 16.53 4.96 8.89
N THR A 185 16.46 6.12 8.24
CA THR A 185 17.25 7.31 8.61
C THR A 185 16.43 8.43 9.24
N PHE A 186 15.09 8.32 9.27
CA PHE A 186 14.24 9.36 9.83
C PHE A 186 12.88 8.84 10.29
N ARG A 187 12.17 9.68 11.04
CA ARG A 187 10.74 9.56 11.32
C ARG A 187 10.05 10.91 11.20
N ILE A 188 8.72 10.90 11.11
CA ILE A 188 7.90 12.10 11.22
C ILE A 188 7.42 12.23 12.66
N VAL A 189 7.71 13.37 13.28
CA VAL A 189 7.20 13.75 14.60
C VAL A 189 6.10 14.80 14.47
N GLU A 190 5.10 14.69 15.34
CA GLU A 190 4.01 15.67 15.41
C GLU A 190 4.45 16.91 16.19
N HIS A 191 4.11 18.09 15.67
CA HIS A 191 4.15 19.35 16.39
C HIS A 191 2.86 20.13 16.12
N VAL A 192 2.58 21.11 16.98
CA VAL A 192 1.46 22.02 16.82
C VAL A 192 1.99 23.34 16.25
N ASN A 193 1.42 23.80 15.14
CA ASN A 193 1.79 25.09 14.55
C ASN A 193 1.14 26.26 15.30
N GLU A 194 1.47 27.50 14.93
CA GLU A 194 0.91 28.72 15.54
C GLU A 194 -0.63 28.79 15.48
N ASP A 195 -1.24 28.15 14.48
CA ASP A 195 -2.71 28.06 14.33
C ASP A 195 -3.36 26.94 15.15
N GLY A 196 -2.61 26.23 16.01
CA GLY A 196 -3.11 25.10 16.78
C GLY A 196 -3.31 23.80 15.99
N LYS A 197 -2.85 23.72 14.73
CA LYS A 197 -3.00 22.54 13.87
C LYS A 197 -1.81 21.59 14.04
N LYS A 198 -2.12 20.30 14.12
CA LYS A 198 -1.14 19.21 14.13
C LYS A 198 -0.44 19.08 12.77
N ARG A 199 0.88 19.10 12.76
CA ARG A 199 1.76 19.05 11.59
C ARG A 199 2.93 18.12 11.81
N GLY A 200 3.46 17.57 10.72
CA GLY A 200 4.60 16.66 10.73
C GLY A 200 5.89 17.43 10.53
N ARG A 201 6.95 16.99 11.19
CA ARG A 201 8.33 17.44 11.02
C ARG A 201 9.22 16.21 10.84
N VAL A 202 10.22 16.29 9.96
CA VAL A 202 11.25 15.26 9.82
C VAL A 202 12.17 15.31 11.05
N GLU A 203 12.41 14.16 11.65
CA GLU A 203 13.42 13.96 12.69
C GLU A 203 14.37 12.86 12.23
N GLU A 204 15.62 13.22 11.99
CA GLU A 204 16.68 12.28 11.61
C GLU A 204 17.02 11.35 12.77
N ILE A 205 17.28 10.08 12.42
CA ILE A 205 17.69 9.03 13.35
C ILE A 205 19.17 8.78 13.11
N TYR A 206 20.02 9.21 14.04
CA TYR A 206 21.44 8.87 14.02
C TYR A 206 21.64 7.52 14.72
N THR A 207 22.22 6.56 14.02
CA THR A 207 22.36 5.15 14.42
C THR A 207 23.38 4.88 15.54
N ASP A 208 23.86 5.90 16.27
CA ASP A 208 24.88 5.73 17.32
C ASP A 208 24.34 5.54 18.74
N LEU A 209 23.02 5.31 18.90
CA LEU A 209 22.41 4.93 20.18
C LEU A 209 21.33 3.87 19.97
N ILE A 210 21.73 2.64 19.65
CA ILE A 210 20.87 1.46 19.82
C ILE A 210 21.32 0.73 21.09
N VAL A 211 20.57 0.90 22.17
CA VAL A 211 20.23 -0.24 23.03
C VAL A 211 18.74 -0.41 22.88
N ASP A 212 18.37 -1.38 22.06
CA ASP A 212 16.99 -1.83 21.88
C ASP A 212 16.64 -2.68 23.11
N ASP A 213 15.86 -2.12 24.04
CA ASP A 213 15.31 -2.85 25.20
C ASP A 213 13.86 -3.29 24.95
N ALA A 214 13.49 -3.50 23.69
CA ALA A 214 12.18 -4.02 23.29
C ALA A 214 12.33 -5.27 22.42
N THR A 215 12.99 -6.28 22.98
CA THR A 215 12.64 -7.67 22.65
C THR A 215 11.20 -7.94 23.09
N GLU A 216 10.46 -8.62 22.20
CA GLU A 216 9.18 -9.32 22.45
C GLU A 216 7.92 -8.42 22.46
N THR A 217 6.78 -8.79 21.86
CA THR A 217 6.26 -10.09 21.40
C THR A 217 5.51 -9.92 20.07
N TYR A 218 5.50 -10.98 19.26
CA TYR A 218 4.37 -11.20 18.37
C TYR A 218 3.13 -11.34 19.26
N ASP A 219 2.22 -10.38 19.24
CA ASP A 219 0.84 -10.65 19.62
C ASP A 219 0.30 -11.64 18.58
N GLU A 220 0.48 -12.93 18.86
CA GLU A 220 -0.51 -13.90 18.42
C GLU A 220 -1.87 -13.38 18.86
N PRO A 221 -2.89 -13.39 17.99
CA PRO A 221 -4.23 -13.03 18.43
C PRO A 221 -4.56 -13.96 19.60
N LEU A 222 -4.88 -13.39 20.76
CA LEU A 222 -5.61 -14.09 21.82
C LEU A 222 -6.91 -14.57 21.18
N PHE A 223 -6.91 -15.82 20.72
CA PHE A 223 -8.13 -16.53 20.42
C PHE A 223 -8.65 -17.04 21.76
N ASP A 224 -9.83 -16.56 22.16
CA ASP A 224 -10.69 -17.31 23.06
C ASP A 224 -10.96 -18.66 22.38
N GLU A 225 -10.40 -19.74 22.92
CA GLU A 225 -10.70 -21.12 22.50
C GLU A 225 -12.09 -21.58 23.00
N ASP A 226 -12.90 -20.70 23.57
CA ASP A 226 -14.21 -21.04 24.13
C ASP A 226 -15.36 -20.39 23.35
N LEU A 227 -15.58 -20.86 22.12
CA LEU A 227 -16.90 -20.79 21.47
C LEU A 227 -17.15 -22.10 20.70
N ASP A 228 -17.49 -23.13 21.48
CA ASP A 228 -18.31 -24.27 21.05
C ASP A 228 -19.73 -23.81 20.66
#